data_AF-A0A6A8G9H9-F1
#
_entry.id   AF-A0A6A8G9H9-F1
#
_cell.length_a   1.000
_cell.length_b   1.000
_cell.length_c   1.000
_cell.angle_alpha   90.00
_cell.angle_beta   90.00
_cell.angle_gamma   90.00
#
_symmetry.space_group_name_H-M   'P 1'
#
loop_
_entity.id
_entity.type
_entity.pdbx_description
1 polymer ?
#
loop_
_entity_poly.entity_id
_entity_poly.type
_entity_poly.pdbx_seq_one_letter_code
_entity_poly.pdbx_strand_id
1 'polypeptide(L)' 'MEHNVGSLDRTVRLALGALLVVVGLGAFAGLVPLGTIPAAIGVVLGAVFLVTGYQQTCPLYLPFGINTSDKR' A
#
# COMPACT_ATOMS: atom_id res chain seq x y z
N MET A 1 6.39 20.26 4.80
CA MET A 1 5.26 19.61 5.49
C MET A 1 5.76 18.24 5.86
N GLU A 2 5.98 17.99 7.14
CA GLU A 2 6.80 16.85 7.57
C GLU A 2 6.15 15.52 7.19
N HIS A 3 4.85 15.34 7.42
CA HIS A 3 4.08 14.15 7.04
C HIS A 3 2.63 14.58 6.73
N ASN A 4 1.99 14.06 5.68
CA ASN A 4 0.56 14.33 5.38
C ASN A 4 -0.34 13.09 5.57
N VAL A 5 0.27 11.94 5.86
CA VAL A 5 -0.41 10.67 6.11
C VAL A 5 -0.35 10.38 7.61
N GLY A 6 -1.51 10.30 8.26
CA GLY A 6 -1.63 9.93 9.67
C GLY A 6 -1.39 8.44 9.95
N SER A 7 -1.29 8.07 11.23
CA SER A 7 -0.95 6.70 11.62
C SER A 7 -1.96 5.67 11.12
N LEU A 8 -3.25 6.03 11.07
CA LEU A 8 -4.30 5.15 10.55
C LEU A 8 -4.13 4.88 9.06
N ASP A 9 -4.01 5.92 8.24
CA ASP A 9 -3.85 5.78 6.78
C ASP A 9 -2.53 5.07 6.42
N ARG A 10 -1.45 5.37 7.16
CA ARG A 10 -0.19 4.62 7.07
C ARG A 10 -0.38 3.14 7.36
N THR A 11 -1.04 2.81 8.47
CA THR A 11 -1.22 1.41 8.92
C THR A 11 -2.08 0.64 7.94
N VAL A 12 -3.17 1.23 7.45
CA VAL A 12 -4.04 0.61 6.44
C VAL A 12 -3.27 0.33 5.16
N ARG A 13 -2.47 1.27 4.66
CA ARG A 13 -1.67 1.05 3.45
C ARG A 13 -0.60 -0.01 3.63
N LEU A 14 0.09 -0.02 4.76
CA LEU A 14 1.09 -1.03 5.06
C LEU A 14 0.46 -2.42 5.19
N ALA A 15 -0.67 -2.53 5.88
CA ALA A 15 -1.40 -3.79 6.06
C ALA A 15 -1.94 -4.33 4.73
N LEU A 16 -2.65 -3.49 3.95
CA LEU A 16 -3.18 -3.88 2.64
C LEU A 16 -2.05 -4.20 1.66
N GLY A 17 -1.00 -3.38 1.65
CA GLY A 17 0.17 -3.59 0.80
C GLY A 17 0.86 -4.91 1.09
N ALA A 18 1.11 -5.22 2.37
CA ALA A 18 1.70 -6.48 2.79
C ALA A 18 0.81 -7.68 2.42
N LEU A 19 -0.51 -7.58 2.65
CA LEU A 19 -1.47 -8.62 2.29
C LEU A 19 -1.44 -8.93 0.79
N LEU A 20 -1.49 -7.89 -0.05
CA LEU A 20 -1.46 -8.01 -1.52
C LEU A 20 -0.17 -8.66 -2.02
N VAL A 21 0.98 -8.28 -1.46
CA VAL A 21 2.27 -8.91 -1.79
C VAL A 21 2.29 -10.38 -1.37
N VAL A 22 1.87 -10.71 -0.14
CA VAL A 22 1.87 -12.10 0.35
C VAL A 22 0.95 -12.99 -0.50
N VAL A 23 -0.26 -12.52 -0.81
CA VAL A 23 -1.22 -13.26 -1.65
C VAL A 23 -0.69 -13.42 -3.09
N GLY A 24 -0.11 -12.36 -3.67
CA GLY A 24 0.45 -12.41 -5.01
C GLY A 24 1.66 -13.34 -5.12
N LEU A 25 2.58 -13.30 -4.15
CA LEU A 25 3.69 -14.25 -4.08
C LEU A 25 3.22 -15.68 -3.80
N GLY A 26 2.22 -15.85 -2.94
CA GLY A 26 1.57 -17.13 -2.70
C GLY A 26 0.95 -17.71 -3.97
N ALA A 27 0.39 -16.87 -4.83
CA ALA A 27 -0.11 -17.29 -6.14
C ALA A 27 0.99 -17.77 -7.07
N PHE A 28 2.13 -17.06 -7.14
CA PHE A 28 3.30 -17.52 -7.91
C PHE A 28 3.90 -18.82 -7.36
N ALA A 29 3.82 -19.03 -6.05
CA ALA A 29 4.23 -20.27 -5.39
C ALA A 29 3.20 -21.41 -5.52
N GLY A 30 2.06 -21.19 -6.19
CA GLY A 30 0.99 -22.18 -6.33
C GLY A 30 0.18 -22.43 -5.05
N LEU A 31 0.37 -21.62 -4.00
CA LEU A 31 -0.35 -21.70 -2.73
C LEU A 31 -1.73 -21.03 -2.80
N VAL A 32 -1.92 -20.11 -3.74
CA VAL A 32 -3.17 -19.40 -3.97
C VAL A 32 -3.63 -19.68 -5.40
N PRO A 33 -4.88 -20.12 -5.64
CA PRO A 33 -5.39 -20.44 -6.97
C PRO A 33 -5.76 -19.16 -7.74
N LEU A 34 -4.75 -18.33 -8.01
CA LEU A 34 -4.84 -17.12 -8.84
C LEU A 34 -3.99 -17.31 -10.09
N GLY A 35 -4.47 -16.79 -11.22
CA GLY A 35 -3.67 -16.75 -12.45
C GLY A 35 -2.44 -15.84 -12.33
N THR A 36 -1.47 -16.00 -13.23
CA THR A 36 -0.23 -15.22 -13.24
C THR A 36 -0.47 -13.71 -13.38
N ILE A 37 -1.44 -13.30 -14.20
CA ILE A 37 -1.81 -11.89 -14.41
C ILE A 37 -2.34 -11.24 -13.11
N PRO A 38 -3.39 -11.75 -12.44
CA PRO A 38 -3.85 -11.15 -11.20
C PRO A 38 -2.82 -11.24 -10.07
N ALA A 39 -1.98 -12.27 -10.04
CA ALA A 39 -0.86 -12.36 -9.10
C ALA A 39 0.14 -11.23 -9.29
N ALA A 40 0.56 -10.95 -10.54
CA ALA A 40 1.47 -9.86 -10.87
C ALA A 40 0.89 -8.50 -10.48
N ILE A 41 -0.38 -8.26 -10.80
CA ILE A 41 -1.09 -7.02 -10.45
C ILE A 41 -1.12 -6.86 -8.92
N GLY A 42 -1.45 -7.93 -8.18
CA GLY A 42 -1.47 -7.93 -6.72
C GLY A 42 -0.12 -7.53 -6.12
N VAL A 43 0.98 -8.11 -6.60
CA VAL A 43 2.33 -7.76 -6.13
C VAL A 43 2.67 -6.30 -6.44
N VAL A 44 2.40 -5.83 -7.66
CA VAL A 44 2.70 -4.44 -8.05
C VAL A 44 1.90 -3.44 -7.21
N LEU A 45 0.59 -3.65 -7.07
CA LEU A 45 -0.25 -2.79 -6.24
C LEU A 45 0.20 -2.85 -4.77
N GLY A 46 0.47 -4.04 -4.25
CA GLY A 46 0.96 -4.22 -2.89
C GLY A 46 2.25 -3.44 -2.63
N ALA A 47 3.22 -3.50 -3.55
CA ALA A 47 4.45 -2.73 -3.46
C ALA A 47 4.20 -1.22 -3.48
N VAL A 48 3.30 -0.72 -4.33
CA VAL A 48 2.92 0.71 -4.36
C VAL A 48 2.30 1.16 -3.03
N PHE A 49 1.42 0.35 -2.45
CA PHE A 49 0.82 0.63 -1.14
C PHE A 49 1.87 0.65 -0.02
N LEU A 50 2.83 -0.27 -0.03
CA LEU A 50 3.94 -0.29 0.92
C LEU A 50 4.84 0.93 0.80
N VAL A 51 5.26 1.29 -0.42
CA VAL A 51 6.12 2.45 -0.66
C VAL A 51 5.40 3.74 -0.24
N THR A 52 4.14 3.91 -0.64
CA THR A 52 3.38 5.11 -0.28
C THR A 52 3.03 5.19 1.20
N GLY A 53 2.79 4.06 1.86
CA GLY A 53 2.64 4.01 3.32
C GLY A 53 3.95 4.30 4.06
N TYR A 54 5.08 3.80 3.55
CA TYR A 54 6.40 4.00 4.16
C TYR A 54 6.90 5.45 4.04
N GLN A 55 6.73 6.07 2.88
CA GLN A 55 7.14 7.47 2.67
C GLN A 55 6.33 8.45 3.53
N GLN A 56 5.17 8.02 4.04
CA GLN A 56 4.23 8.82 4.84
C GLN A 56 3.90 10.19 4.21
N THR A 57 4.10 10.27 2.91
CA THR A 57 3.89 11.43 2.04
C THR A 57 3.17 10.85 0.82
N CYS A 58 1.86 11.07 0.75
CA CYS A 58 1.10 10.66 -0.42
C CYS A 58 1.11 11.82 -1.44
N PRO A 59 1.81 11.70 -2.59
CA PRO A 59 1.84 12.73 -3.63
C PRO A 59 0.46 13.03 -4.20
N LEU A 60 -0.46 12.07 -4.15
CA LEU A 60 -1.85 12.27 -4.55
C LEU A 60 -2.60 13.22 -3.61
N TYR A 61 -2.26 13.28 -2.33
CA TYR A 61 -2.95 14.14 -1.36
C TYR A 61 -2.45 15.58 -1.39
N LEU A 62 -1.25 15.82 -1.92
CA LEU A 62 -0.64 17.14 -2.09
C LEU A 62 -1.47 18.10 -2.96
N PRO A 63 -1.95 17.74 -4.17
CA PRO A 63 -2.78 18.64 -4.98
C PRO A 63 -4.17 18.91 -4.38
N PHE A 64 -4.68 18.02 -3.51
CA PHE A 64 -5.98 18.17 -2.85
C PHE A 64 -5.89 18.77 -1.44
N GLY A 65 -4.68 19.08 -0.93
CA GLY A 65 -4.48 19.64 0.40
C GLY A 65 -4.93 18.74 1.56
N ILE A 66 -5.10 17.43 1.32
CA ILE A 66 -5.58 16.48 2.33
C ILE A 66 -4.44 16.15 3.29
N ASN A 67 -4.67 16.40 4.58
CA ASN A 67 -3.79 15.96 5.64
C ASN A 67 -4.55 15.04 6.59
N THR A 68 -4.19 13.77 6.62
CA THR A 68 -4.76 12.78 7.56
C THR A 68 -3.88 12.62 8.79
N SER A 69 -2.75 13.33 8.88
CA SER A 69 -1.94 13.39 10.09
C SER A 69 -2.72 14.15 11.16
N ASP A 70 -3.17 13.42 12.18
CA ASP A 70 -3.62 14.03 13.41
C ASP A 70 -2.42 14.78 14.02
N LYS A 71 -2.57 16.08 14.25
CA LYS A 71 -1.58 16.88 14.95
C LYS A 71 -1.60 16.45 16.42
N ARG A 72 -0.76 15.49 16.77
CA ARG A 72 -0.30 15.35 18.15
C ARG A 72 1.04 16.03 18.33
#